data_AF-A0A497GR11-F1
#
_entry.id   AF-A0A497GR11-F1
#
_cell.length_a   1.000
_cell.length_b   1.000
_cell.length_c   1.000
_cell.angle_alpha   90.00
_cell.angle_beta   90.00
_cell.angle_gamma   90.00
#
_symmetry.space_group_name_H-M   'P 1'
#
loop_
_entity.id
_entity.type
_entity.pdbx_description
1 polymer ?
#
loop_
_entity_poly.entity_id
_entity_poly.type
_entity_poly.pdbx_seq_one_letter_code
_entity_poly.pdbx_strand_id
1 'polypeptide(L)'
;MSDIVFEESSRATNKILGLQVKTLSNEEIEVVEDLVLNQYDAIKYVIVKRRDGMLIWLKADRLILSEDTMILQEPRVDKILDAMREISIAYMKLIDVAKKLNDGKDYDFIGDLHIVQACLKRALDLLNIKLIND
;
A
#
# COMPACT_ATOMS: atom_id res chain seq x y z
N MET A 1 -13.24 -15.30 5.37
CA MET A 1 -12.42 -15.55 4.17
C MET A 1 -13.38 -15.53 3.01
N SER A 2 -13.23 -14.56 2.10
CA SER A 2 -13.95 -14.58 0.83
C SER A 2 -12.90 -14.44 -0.25
N ASP A 3 -12.59 -15.55 -0.89
CA ASP A 3 -11.75 -15.60 -2.08
C ASP A 3 -12.62 -15.23 -3.29
N ILE A 4 -12.12 -14.37 -4.17
CA ILE A 4 -12.74 -14.15 -5.48
C ILE A 4 -12.21 -15.27 -6.39
N VAL A 5 -13.05 -16.27 -6.62
CA VAL A 5 -12.76 -17.40 -7.52
C VAL A 5 -13.40 -17.12 -8.87
N PHE A 6 -12.61 -17.10 -9.94
CA PHE A 6 -13.11 -17.03 -11.31
C PHE A 6 -12.88 -18.37 -12.02
N GLU A 7 -13.89 -18.88 -12.71
CA GLU A 7 -13.87 -20.20 -13.39
C GLU A 7 -13.01 -20.26 -14.67
N GLU A 8 -12.49 -19.14 -15.19
CA GLU A 8 -11.62 -19.12 -16.39
C GLU A 8 -10.53 -18.04 -16.25
N SER A 9 -9.34 -18.43 -15.78
CA SER A 9 -8.24 -17.55 -15.35
C SER A 9 -7.68 -16.61 -16.43
N SER A 10 -7.81 -16.95 -17.72
CA SER A 10 -7.34 -16.11 -18.85
C SER A 10 -8.35 -15.08 -19.35
N ARG A 11 -9.64 -15.23 -19.02
CA ARG A 11 -10.70 -14.26 -19.37
C ARG A 11 -10.98 -13.25 -18.25
N ALA A 12 -10.83 -13.66 -17.00
CA ALA A 12 -11.05 -12.78 -15.85
C ALA A 12 -9.97 -11.68 -15.73
N THR A 13 -8.71 -12.01 -16.00
CA THR A 13 -7.58 -11.06 -16.00
C THR A 13 -7.72 -9.98 -17.07
N ASN A 14 -8.12 -10.35 -18.29
CA ASN A 14 -8.38 -9.39 -19.38
C ASN A 14 -9.56 -8.44 -19.12
N LYS A 15 -10.51 -8.82 -18.26
CA LYS A 15 -11.63 -7.94 -17.89
C LYS A 15 -11.26 -6.88 -16.85
N ILE A 16 -10.16 -7.09 -16.11
CA ILE A 16 -9.76 -6.20 -15.01
C ILE A 16 -8.78 -5.12 -15.48
N LEU A 17 -7.96 -5.41 -16.49
CA LEU A 17 -7.06 -4.43 -17.09
C LEU A 17 -7.85 -3.26 -17.69
N GLY A 18 -7.43 -2.04 -17.40
CA GLY A 18 -8.09 -0.81 -17.84
C GLY A 18 -9.35 -0.43 -17.05
N LEU A 19 -9.80 -1.25 -16.07
CA LEU A 19 -10.91 -0.85 -15.21
C LEU A 19 -10.54 0.38 -14.37
N GLN A 20 -11.54 1.22 -14.12
CA GLN A 20 -11.40 2.31 -13.16
C GLN A 20 -11.34 1.76 -11.73
N VAL A 21 -10.47 2.36 -10.93
CA VAL A 21 -10.37 2.14 -9.49
C VAL A 21 -10.86 3.38 -8.77
N LYS A 22 -11.85 3.22 -7.90
CA LYS A 22 -12.44 4.31 -7.09
C LYS A 22 -12.46 3.94 -5.62
N THR A 23 -12.51 4.93 -4.74
CA THR A 23 -12.79 4.70 -3.32
C THR A 23 -14.29 4.43 -3.09
N LEU A 24 -14.65 4.03 -1.87
CA LEU A 24 -16.05 3.96 -1.43
C LEU A 24 -16.76 5.34 -1.46
N SER A 25 -16.00 6.44 -1.35
CA SER A 25 -16.52 7.81 -1.51
C SER A 25 -16.68 8.23 -2.97
N ASN A 26 -16.48 7.31 -3.92
CA ASN A 26 -16.53 7.53 -5.36
C ASN A 26 -15.46 8.49 -5.89
N GLU A 27 -14.36 8.66 -5.15
CA GLU A 27 -13.19 9.39 -5.62
C GLU A 27 -12.39 8.50 -6.57
N GLU A 28 -12.06 9.03 -7.75
CA GLU A 28 -11.27 8.29 -8.73
C GLU A 28 -9.81 8.23 -8.31
N ILE A 29 -9.30 7.00 -8.16
CA ILE A 29 -7.88 6.76 -7.88
C ILE A 29 -7.10 6.72 -9.18
N GLU A 30 -7.58 5.97 -10.19
CA GLU A 30 -7.24 6.00 -11.63
C GLU A 30 -7.60 4.63 -12.29
N VAL A 31 -6.73 4.02 -13.10
CA VAL A 31 -6.98 2.82 -13.92
C VAL A 31 -5.99 1.70 -13.63
N VAL A 32 -6.46 0.46 -13.77
CA VAL A 32 -5.61 -0.73 -13.68
C VAL A 32 -4.67 -0.80 -14.89
N GLU A 33 -3.37 -0.84 -14.62
CA GLU A 33 -2.34 -1.05 -15.65
C GLU A 33 -1.92 -2.51 -15.73
N ASP A 34 -1.82 -3.20 -14.60
CA ASP A 34 -1.31 -4.58 -14.57
C ASP A 34 -1.79 -5.37 -13.33
N LEU A 35 -1.57 -6.69 -13.34
CA LEU A 35 -1.99 -7.62 -12.30
C LEU A 35 -0.82 -8.52 -11.88
N VAL A 36 -0.66 -8.72 -10.58
CA VAL A 36 0.31 -9.66 -10.04
C VAL A 36 -0.41 -10.86 -9.47
N LEU A 37 -0.16 -12.02 -10.05
CA LEU A 37 -0.77 -13.29 -9.65
C LEU A 37 0.08 -13.99 -8.59
N ASN A 38 -0.55 -14.85 -7.80
CA ASN A 38 0.13 -15.79 -6.93
C ASN A 38 0.39 -17.13 -7.65
N GLN A 39 0.97 -18.10 -6.95
CA GLN A 39 1.29 -19.43 -7.50
C GLN A 39 0.07 -20.29 -7.90
N TYR A 40 -1.14 -19.82 -7.59
CA TYR A 40 -2.41 -20.48 -7.92
C TYR A 40 -3.20 -19.70 -9.00
N ASP A 41 -2.52 -18.80 -9.73
CA ASP A 41 -3.12 -17.89 -10.71
C ASP A 41 -4.20 -16.95 -10.17
N ALA A 42 -4.29 -16.78 -8.84
CA ALA A 42 -5.19 -15.82 -8.22
C ALA A 42 -4.51 -14.45 -8.10
N ILE A 43 -5.28 -13.37 -8.31
CA ILE A 43 -4.77 -12.00 -8.25
C ILE A 43 -4.36 -11.69 -6.81
N LYS A 44 -3.09 -11.37 -6.62
CA LYS A 44 -2.50 -10.97 -5.34
C LYS A 44 -2.44 -9.45 -5.21
N TYR A 45 -2.04 -8.77 -6.28
CA TYR A 45 -2.01 -7.32 -6.36
C TYR A 45 -2.58 -6.83 -7.68
N VAL A 46 -3.14 -5.63 -7.63
CA VAL A 46 -3.54 -4.83 -8.78
C VAL A 46 -2.62 -3.61 -8.82
N ILE A 47 -2.01 -3.38 -9.98
CA ILE A 47 -1.15 -2.22 -10.24
C ILE A 47 -2.01 -1.15 -10.89
N VAL A 48 -2.09 0.01 -10.22
CA VAL A 48 -2.89 1.16 -10.66
C VAL A 48 -1.96 2.28 -11.09
N LYS A 49 -2.18 2.81 -12.29
CA LYS A 49 -1.42 3.93 -12.82
C LYS A 49 -2.11 5.24 -12.51
N ARG A 50 -1.44 6.12 -11.78
CA ARG A 50 -1.95 7.45 -11.48
C ARG A 50 -1.74 8.43 -12.65
N ARG A 51 -2.53 9.52 -12.70
CA ARG A 51 -2.37 10.59 -13.71
C ARG A 51 -0.99 11.24 -13.69
N ASP A 52 -0.36 11.26 -12.52
CA ASP A 52 1.01 11.75 -12.32
C ASP A 52 2.08 10.75 -12.82
N GLY A 53 1.67 9.59 -13.33
CA GLY A 53 2.53 8.51 -13.80
C GLY A 53 3.01 7.55 -12.71
N MET A 54 2.65 7.77 -11.43
CA MET A 54 3.04 6.87 -10.35
C MET A 54 2.26 5.56 -10.38
N LEU A 55 2.95 4.47 -10.06
CA LEU A 55 2.35 3.14 -9.93
C LEU A 55 2.07 2.84 -8.47
N ILE A 56 0.84 2.42 -8.17
CA ILE A 56 0.42 1.98 -6.84
C ILE A 56 0.04 0.50 -6.87
N TRP A 57 0.55 -0.26 -5.92
CA TRP A 57 0.20 -1.66 -5.73
C TRP A 57 -0.89 -1.76 -4.66
N LEU A 58 -2.09 -2.15 -5.09
CA LEU A 58 -3.21 -2.42 -4.21
C LEU A 58 -3.35 -3.92 -4.02
N LYS A 59 -3.45 -4.38 -2.77
CA LYS A 59 -3.77 -5.78 -2.51
C LYS A 59 -5.18 -6.09 -3.02
N ALA A 60 -5.33 -7.26 -3.66
CA ALA A 60 -6.61 -7.69 -4.20
C ALA A 60 -7.70 -7.84 -3.12
N ASP A 61 -7.32 -8.17 -1.88
CA ASP A 61 -8.25 -8.31 -0.74
C ASP A 61 -8.92 -6.99 -0.31
N ARG A 62 -8.43 -5.85 -0.81
CA ARG A 62 -9.03 -4.52 -0.60
C ARG A 62 -9.90 -4.07 -1.75
N LEU A 63 -10.00 -4.84 -2.83
CA LEU A 63 -10.71 -4.46 -4.03
C LEU A 63 -11.99 -5.29 -4.13
N ILE A 64 -13.12 -4.59 -4.24
CA ILE A 64 -14.37 -5.21 -4.65
C ILE A 64 -14.56 -4.92 -6.13
N LEU A 65 -14.75 -5.96 -6.94
CA LEU A 65 -15.23 -5.80 -8.30
C LEU A 65 -16.74 -5.56 -8.27
N SER A 66 -17.17 -4.41 -8.80
CA SER A 66 -18.57 -4.02 -8.93
C SER A 66 -18.85 -3.66 -10.38
N GLU A 67 -19.58 -4.54 -11.09
CA GLU A 67 -19.86 -4.42 -12.53
C GLU A 67 -18.56 -4.17 -13.34
N ASP A 68 -18.31 -2.92 -13.72
CA ASP A 68 -17.16 -2.47 -14.52
C ASP A 68 -16.24 -1.51 -13.76
N THR A 69 -16.21 -1.58 -12.43
CA THR A 69 -15.36 -0.73 -11.58
C THR A 69 -14.79 -1.53 -10.42
N MET A 70 -13.54 -1.24 -10.06
CA MET A 70 -12.96 -1.72 -8.82
C MET A 70 -13.07 -0.68 -7.72
N ILE A 71 -13.66 -1.10 -6.62
CA ILE A 71 -13.84 -0.26 -5.44
C ILE A 71 -12.77 -0.61 -4.43
N LEU A 72 -11.87 0.34 -4.16
CA LEU A 72 -10.91 0.26 -3.07
C LEU A 72 -11.63 0.47 -1.74
N GLN A 73 -11.63 -0.57 -0.91
CA GLN A 73 -11.98 -0.49 0.48
C GLN A 73 -10.91 0.29 1.23
N GLU A 74 -11.26 1.45 1.75
CA GLU A 74 -10.39 2.25 2.61
C GLU A 74 -10.10 1.53 3.93
N PRO A 75 -8.92 1.75 4.54
CA PRO A 75 -8.65 1.24 5.86
C PRO A 75 -9.62 1.90 6.84
N ARG A 76 -10.03 1.18 7.88
CA ARG A 76 -10.85 1.77 8.93
C ARG A 76 -10.11 2.94 9.59
N VAL A 77 -10.86 3.96 10.02
CA VAL A 77 -10.30 5.18 10.64
C VAL A 77 -9.37 4.86 11.81
N ASP A 78 -9.67 3.84 12.62
CA ASP A 78 -8.80 3.39 13.70
C ASP A 78 -7.41 2.94 13.20
N LYS A 79 -7.35 2.26 12.05
CA LYS A 79 -6.09 1.86 11.41
C LYS A 79 -5.32 3.04 10.83
N ILE A 80 -6.03 4.05 10.32
CA ILE A 80 -5.41 5.29 9.85
C ILE A 80 -4.74 6.01 11.04
N LEU A 81 -5.45 6.14 12.15
CA LEU A 81 -4.91 6.78 13.36
C LEU A 81 -3.72 6.00 13.94
N ASP A 82 -3.80 4.67 13.99
CA ASP A 82 -2.67 3.83 14.42
C ASP A 82 -1.45 4.00 13.49
N ALA A 83 -1.66 4.07 12.17
CA ALA A 83 -0.59 4.30 11.21
C ALA A 83 0.04 5.69 11.37
N MET A 84 -0.78 6.73 11.58
CA MET A 84 -0.29 8.09 11.87
C MET A 84 0.54 8.14 13.15
N ARG A 85 0.15 7.39 14.18
CA ARG A 85 0.94 7.25 15.42
C ARG A 85 2.30 6.62 15.14
N GLU A 86 2.37 5.53 14.38
CA GLU A 86 3.64 4.89 14.01
C GLU A 86 4.53 5.84 13.21
N ILE A 87 3.97 6.57 12.24
CA ILE A 87 4.70 7.59 11.45
C ILE A 87 5.24 8.70 12.37
N SER A 88 4.45 9.15 13.35
CA SER A 88 4.87 10.19 14.30
C SER A 88 6.05 9.73 15.16
N ILE A 89 6.05 8.45 15.59
CA ILE A 89 7.17 7.86 16.33
C ILE A 89 8.42 7.82 15.46
N ALA A 90 8.30 7.36 14.21
CA ALA A 90 9.41 7.33 13.26
C ALA A 90 10.01 8.73 13.04
N TYR A 91 9.16 9.73 12.85
CA TYR A 91 9.56 11.12 12.64
C TYR A 91 10.28 11.71 13.85
N MET A 92 9.75 11.53 15.06
CA MET A 92 10.42 11.97 16.29
C MET A 92 11.79 11.32 16.44
N LYS A 93 11.90 10.04 16.10
CA LYS A 93 13.16 9.30 16.17
C LYS A 93 14.19 9.82 15.18
N LEU A 94 13.78 10.18 13.97
CA LEU A 94 14.66 10.83 12.98
C LEU A 94 15.14 12.20 13.46
N ILE A 95 14.29 13.00 14.12
CA ILE A 95 14.71 14.27 14.74
C ILE A 95 15.79 14.03 15.79
N ASP A 96 15.63 13.03 16.65
CA ASP A 96 16.62 12.71 17.67
C ASP A 96 17.95 12.26 17.07
N VAL A 97 17.92 11.45 16.00
CA VAL A 97 19.13 11.06 15.25
C VAL A 97 19.82 12.31 14.67
N ALA A 98 19.06 13.19 14.02
CA ALA A 98 19.60 14.41 13.42
C ALA A 98 20.28 15.32 14.46
N LYS A 99 19.68 15.47 15.66
CA LYS A 99 20.28 16.22 16.78
C LYS A 99 21.59 15.59 17.24
N LYS A 100 21.60 14.28 17.48
CA LYS A 100 22.80 13.56 17.96
C LYS A 100 23.97 13.61 16.96
N LEU A 101 23.67 13.55 15.67
CA LEU A 101 24.66 13.72 14.60
C LEU A 101 25.25 15.14 14.61
N ASN A 102 24.40 16.16 14.82
CA ASN A 102 24.85 17.56 14.92
C ASN A 102 25.68 17.83 16.19
N ASP A 103 25.45 17.10 17.27
CA ASP A 103 26.19 17.26 18.53
C ASP A 103 27.64 16.75 18.46
N GLY A 104 28.08 16.25 17.30
CA GLY A 104 29.48 15.88 17.03
C GLY A 104 30.01 14.70 17.84
N LYS A 105 29.11 13.92 18.45
CA LYS A 105 29.45 12.69 19.18
C LYS A 105 29.48 11.53 18.20
N ASP A 106 30.45 10.64 18.39
CA ASP A 106 30.50 9.36 17.69
C ASP A 106 29.24 8.56 18.09
N TYR A 107 28.25 8.57 17.21
CA TYR A 107 26.91 8.07 17.48
C TYR A 107 26.56 6.97 16.49
N ASP A 108 26.44 5.74 16.99
CA ASP A 108 25.90 4.62 16.20
C ASP A 108 24.37 4.75 16.09
N PHE A 109 23.93 5.24 14.93
CA PHE A 109 22.52 5.47 14.62
C PHE A 109 21.81 4.24 14.05
N ILE A 110 22.50 3.10 13.87
CA ILE A 110 21.91 1.90 13.23
C ILE A 110 20.68 1.40 14.02
N GLY A 111 20.78 1.34 15.34
CA GLY A 111 19.65 0.93 16.19
C GLY A 111 18.42 1.83 16.05
N ASP A 112 18.66 3.14 15.94
CA ASP A 112 17.59 4.12 15.77
C ASP A 112 16.94 4.03 14.38
N LEU A 113 17.73 3.81 13.32
CA LEU A 113 17.21 3.59 11.98
C LEU A 113 16.38 2.31 11.87
N HIS A 114 16.75 1.24 12.57
CA HIS A 114 15.92 0.04 12.64
C HIS A 114 14.55 0.31 13.29
N ILE A 115 14.49 1.16 14.31
CA ILE A 115 13.22 1.58 14.93
C ILE A 115 12.38 2.37 13.92
N VAL A 116 12.98 3.33 13.22
CA VAL A 116 12.32 4.11 12.17
C VAL A 116 11.75 3.18 11.10
N GLN A 117 12.56 2.27 10.59
CA GLN A 117 12.14 1.31 9.57
C GLN A 117 10.99 0.41 10.05
N ALA A 118 11.05 -0.07 11.29
CA ALA A 118 10.00 -0.90 11.87
C ALA A 118 8.67 -0.15 12.03
N CYS A 119 8.72 1.10 12.48
CA CYS A 119 7.54 1.97 12.57
C CYS A 119 6.91 2.22 11.18
N LEU A 120 7.73 2.59 10.19
CA LEU A 120 7.25 2.80 8.82
C LEU A 120 6.64 1.53 8.22
N LYS A 121 7.26 0.37 8.44
CA LYS A 121 6.73 -0.92 8.00
C LYS A 121 5.38 -1.23 8.66
N ARG A 122 5.24 -1.02 9.97
CA ARG A 122 3.96 -1.21 10.68
C ARG A 122 2.87 -0.26 10.16
N ALA A 123 3.20 1.01 9.91
CA ALA A 123 2.25 1.96 9.34
C ALA A 123 1.76 1.51 7.96
N LEU A 124 2.68 1.06 7.09
CA LEU A 124 2.35 0.53 5.78
C LEU A 124 1.49 -0.74 5.88
N ASP A 125 1.82 -1.66 6.79
CA ASP A 125 1.05 -2.89 7.01
C ASP A 125 -0.36 -2.58 7.52
N LEU A 126 -0.53 -1.62 8.45
CA LEU A 126 -1.83 -1.15 8.94
C LEU A 126 -2.71 -0.57 7.83
N LEU A 127 -2.08 0.13 6.89
CA LEU A 127 -2.74 0.69 5.71
C LEU A 127 -2.83 -0.32 4.56
N ASN A 128 -2.25 -1.51 4.70
CA ASN A 128 -2.13 -2.51 3.63
C ASN A 128 -1.52 -1.93 2.33
N ILE A 129 -0.57 -1.03 2.46
CA ILE A 129 0.16 -0.39 1.35
C ILE A 129 1.55 -1.02 1.26
N LYS A 130 2.06 -1.26 0.04
CA LYS A 130 3.45 -1.64 -0.19
C LYS A 130 4.10 -0.61 -1.11
N LEU A 131 5.16 0.04 -0.64
CA LEU A 131 5.98 0.96 -1.44
C LEU A 131 7.12 0.17 -2.09
N ILE A 132 7.47 0.51 -3.34
CA ILE A 132 8.66 0.02 -4.03
C ILE A 132 9.63 1.20 -4.15
N ASN A 133 10.88 0.98 -3.74
CA ASN A 133 12.00 1.78 -4.19
C ASN A 133 12.65 1.00 -5.32
N ASP A 134 12.92 1.68 -6.43
CA ASP A 134 13.67 1.15 -7.58
C ASP A 134 15.05 0.60 -7.17
#